data_AF-A0A015I9N9-F1
#
_entry.id   AF-A0A015I9N9-F1
#
_cell.length_a   1.000
_cell.length_b   1.000
_cell.length_c   1.000
_cell.angle_alpha   90.00
_cell.angle_beta   90.00
_cell.angle_gamma   90.00
#
_symmetry.space_group_name_H-M   'P 1'
#
loop_
_entity.id
_entity.type
_entity.pdbx_description
1 polymer ?
#
loop_
_entity_poly.entity_id
_entity_poly.type
_entity_poly.pdbx_seq_one_letter_code
_entity_poly.pdbx_strand_id
1 'polypeptide(L)'
;MIEPPMDWVLTGQIKVREITEVMIKEGKDRTIIHLEVEDRIDRILVNVDIIMSYKERKIKLIMDDGEDIVIQEGPIEKGLGWI
;
A
#
# COMPACT_ATOMS: atom_id res chain seq x y z
N MET A 1 -10.58 -22.47 21.75
CA MET A 1 -10.21 -22.32 20.33
C MET A 1 -9.92 -20.85 20.15
N ILE A 2 -8.65 -20.50 19.91
CA ILE A 2 -8.21 -19.12 19.71
C ILE A 2 -8.29 -18.91 18.20
N GLU A 3 -9.11 -17.97 17.75
CA GLU A 3 -9.14 -17.57 16.34
C GLU A 3 -7.74 -17.06 15.96
N PRO A 4 -7.16 -17.50 14.82
CA PRO A 4 -5.89 -16.95 14.39
C PRO A 4 -6.05 -15.44 14.17
N PRO A 5 -5.04 -14.62 14.54
CA PRO A 5 -5.05 -13.20 14.25
C PRO A 5 -5.25 -13.03 12.74
N MET A 6 -6.11 -12.09 12.35
CA MET A 6 -6.44 -11.80 10.95
C MET A 6 -5.14 -11.70 10.14
N ASP A 7 -4.82 -12.77 9.41
CA ASP A 7 -3.66 -12.81 8.53
C ASP A 7 -3.90 -11.72 7.48
N TRP A 8 -3.03 -10.72 7.49
CA TRP A 8 -2.84 -9.76 6.43
C TRP A 8 -2.67 -10.56 5.13
N VAL A 9 -3.75 -10.67 4.36
CA VAL A 9 -3.72 -11.41 3.11
C VAL A 9 -2.90 -10.57 2.14
N LEU A 10 -1.68 -10.99 1.91
CA LEU A 10 -0.81 -10.44 0.88
C LEU A 10 -1.43 -10.80 -0.48
N THR A 11 -2.35 -9.96 -1.00
CA THR A 11 -3.09 -10.28 -2.25
C THR A 11 -2.27 -10.10 -3.53
N GLY A 12 -1.02 -9.66 -3.43
CA GLY A 12 -0.11 -9.49 -4.56
C GLY A 12 1.32 -9.22 -4.12
N GLN A 13 2.29 -9.80 -4.83
CA GLN A 13 3.71 -9.43 -4.74
C GLN A 13 4.14 -8.91 -6.10
N ILE A 14 4.43 -7.62 -6.18
CA ILE A 14 5.18 -7.05 -7.30
C ILE A 14 6.65 -7.04 -6.95
N LYS A 15 7.50 -7.52 -7.86
CA LYS A 15 8.95 -7.43 -7.68
C LYS A 15 9.39 -6.14 -8.32
N VAL A 16 9.45 -5.08 -7.52
CA VAL A 16 9.88 -3.76 -8.00
C VAL A 16 11.29 -3.84 -8.57
N ARG A 17 11.43 -3.45 -9.83
CA ARG A 17 12.73 -3.23 -10.48
C ARG A 17 13.23 -1.83 -10.19
N GLU A 18 12.37 -0.85 -10.36
CA GLU A 18 12.66 0.57 -10.21
C GLU A 18 11.41 1.29 -9.66
N ILE A 19 11.64 2.29 -8.81
CA ILE A 19 10.61 3.26 -8.42
C ILE A 19 10.89 4.49 -9.28
N THR A 20 10.00 4.77 -10.23
CA THR A 20 10.16 5.84 -11.22
C THR A 20 9.68 7.18 -10.69
N GLU A 21 8.62 7.17 -9.87
CA GLU A 21 8.09 8.37 -9.21
C GLU A 21 7.73 8.11 -7.76
N VAL A 22 7.98 9.11 -6.90
CA VAL A 22 7.51 9.13 -5.51
C VAL A 22 6.92 10.51 -5.22
N MET A 23 5.67 10.55 -4.78
CA MET A 23 5.02 11.77 -4.30
C MET A 23 4.43 11.53 -2.92
N ILE A 24 4.82 12.37 -1.96
CA ILE A 24 4.31 12.32 -0.58
C ILE A 24 3.54 13.60 -0.29
N LYS A 25 2.30 13.46 0.17
CA LYS A 25 1.45 14.56 0.63
C LYS A 25 1.02 14.31 2.07
N GLU A 26 1.61 15.06 2.99
CA GLU A 26 1.26 15.01 4.40
C GLU A 26 0.25 16.10 4.75
N GLY A 27 -0.83 15.70 5.39
CA GLY A 27 -1.80 16.57 6.03
C GLY A 27 -1.98 16.19 7.48
N LYS A 28 -2.64 17.08 8.25
CA LYS A 28 -2.83 16.93 9.69
C LYS A 28 -3.40 15.56 10.11
N ASP A 29 -4.38 15.06 9.36
CA ASP A 29 -5.13 13.84 9.71
C ASP A 29 -4.92 12.72 8.70
N ARG A 30 -4.16 12.96 7.63
CA ARG A 30 -3.99 12.02 6.51
C ARG A 30 -2.65 12.22 5.81
N THR A 31 -1.97 11.12 5.51
CA THR A 31 -0.83 11.09 4.58
C THR A 31 -1.19 10.28 3.35
N ILE A 32 -0.80 10.76 2.17
CA ILE A 32 -0.92 10.04 0.90
C ILE A 32 0.49 9.88 0.32
N ILE A 33 0.85 8.67 -0.02
CA ILE A 33 2.09 8.34 -0.74
C ILE A 33 1.66 7.72 -2.06
N HIS A 34 2.09 8.33 -3.16
CA HIS A 34 1.95 7.78 -4.50
C HIS A 34 3.32 7.31 -4.98
N LEU A 35 3.35 6.11 -5.55
CA LEU A 35 4.54 5.52 -6.15
C LEU A 35 4.19 5.08 -7.56
N GLU A 36 5.07 5.35 -8.51
CA GLU A 36 5.07 4.66 -9.80
C GLU A 36 6.25 3.68 -9.78
N VAL A 37 5.98 2.41 -10.07
CA VAL A 37 6.97 1.33 -9.99
C VAL A 37 6.97 0.49 -11.26
N GLU A 38 8.15 0.22 -11.81
CA GLU A 38 8.31 -0.76 -12.89
C GLU A 38 8.45 -2.15 -12.27
N ASP A 39 7.54 -3.07 -12.60
CA ASP A 39 7.67 -4.48 -12.22
C ASP A 39 8.82 -5.15 -12.98
N ARG A 40 9.59 -5.99 -12.29
CA ARG A 40 10.79 -6.63 -12.82
C ARG A 40 10.49 -7.74 -13.81
N ILE A 41 9.35 -8.42 -13.67
CA ILE A 41 9.04 -9.60 -14.48
C ILE A 41 8.51 -9.14 -15.82
N ASP A 42 7.45 -8.32 -15.79
CA ASP A 42 6.70 -7.98 -17.00
C ASP A 42 7.01 -6.57 -17.53
N ARG A 43 7.86 -5.79 -16.83
CA ARG A 43 8.18 -4.38 -17.17
C ARG A 43 6.94 -3.49 -17.30
N ILE A 44 5.92 -3.83 -16.51
CA ILE A 44 4.68 -3.07 -16.43
C ILE A 44 4.89 -1.94 -15.41
N LEU A 45 4.39 -0.75 -15.72
CA LEU A 45 4.32 0.35 -14.76
C LEU A 45 3.08 0.16 -13.90
N VAL A 46 3.28 0.10 -12.60
CA VAL A 46 2.22 -0.04 -11.61
C VAL A 46 2.18 1.22 -10.75
N ASN A 47 1.01 1.84 -10.69
CA ASN A 47 0.73 2.95 -9.80
C ASN A 47 0.30 2.39 -8.44
N VAL A 48 0.93 2.86 -7.37
CA VAL A 48 0.66 2.42 -6.00
C VAL A 48 0.36 3.62 -5.11
N ASP A 49 -0.87 3.71 -4.62
CA ASP A 49 -1.28 4.70 -3.63
C ASP A 49 -1.39 4.06 -2.24
N ILE A 50 -0.68 4.64 -1.27
CA ILE A 50 -0.77 4.32 0.15
C ILE A 50 -1.39 5.52 0.86
N ILE A 51 -2.60 5.34 1.38
CA ILE A 51 -3.38 6.38 2.05
C ILE A 51 -3.53 6.01 3.52
N MET A 52 -2.91 6.80 4.40
CA MET A 52 -2.98 6.64 5.84
C MET A 52 -3.88 7.70 6.45
N SER A 53 -4.99 7.31 7.07
CA SER A 53 -5.91 8.17 7.81
C SER A 53 -5.65 8.01 9.31
N TYR A 54 -5.00 8.99 9.94
CA TYR A 54 -4.67 8.94 11.37
C TYR A 54 -5.91 9.12 12.24
N LYS A 55 -6.85 9.97 11.79
CA LYS A 55 -8.12 10.21 12.47
C LYS A 55 -8.97 8.93 12.55
N GLU A 56 -9.04 8.18 11.46
CA GLU A 56 -9.83 6.95 11.38
C GLU A 56 -9.02 5.72 11.78
N ARG A 57 -7.71 5.87 11.95
CA ARG A 57 -6.75 4.79 12.19
C ARG A 57 -6.89 3.70 11.13
N LYS A 58 -6.78 4.08 9.86
CA LYS A 58 -6.89 3.20 8.70
C LYS A 58 -5.76 3.42 7.70
N ILE A 59 -5.35 2.35 7.04
CA ILE A 59 -4.46 2.38 5.88
C ILE A 59 -5.19 1.77 4.69
N LYS A 60 -5.08 2.40 3.53
CA LYS A 60 -5.60 1.90 2.27
C LYS A 60 -4.47 1.82 1.26
N LEU A 61 -4.38 0.70 0.58
CA LEU A 61 -3.47 0.44 -0.53
C LEU A 61 -4.31 0.32 -1.80
N ILE A 62 -3.89 1.00 -2.86
CA ILE A 62 -4.46 0.89 -4.20
C ILE A 62 -3.30 0.61 -5.13
N MET A 63 -3.41 -0.44 -5.94
CA MET A 63 -2.45 -0.79 -6.99
C MET A 63 -3.20 -0.85 -8.31
N ASP A 64 -2.67 -0.20 -9.34
CA ASP A 64 -3.24 -0.11 -10.69
C ASP A 64 -2.12 -0.30 -11.72
N ASP A 65 -2.20 -1.38 -12.51
CA ASP A 65 -1.23 -1.72 -13.55
C ASP A 65 -1.74 -1.39 -14.97
N GLY A 66 -2.90 -0.74 -15.08
CA GLY A 66 -3.57 -0.40 -16.33
C GLY A 66 -4.51 -1.47 -16.87
N GLU A 67 -4.38 -2.73 -16.43
CA GLU A 67 -5.30 -3.83 -16.79
C GLU A 67 -6.25 -4.13 -15.62
N ASP A 68 -5.73 -4.18 -14.40
CA ASP A 68 -6.44 -4.51 -13.18
C ASP A 68 -6.16 -3.49 -12.05
N ILE A 69 -7.14 -3.36 -11.14
CA ILE A 69 -7.03 -2.50 -9.95
C ILE A 69 -7.26 -3.35 -8.71
N VAL A 70 -6.27 -3.35 -7.82
CA VAL A 70 -6.33 -4.01 -6.50
C VAL A 70 -6.48 -2.96 -5.42
N ILE A 71 -7.51 -3.11 -4.59
CA ILE A 71 -7.77 -2.22 -3.45
C ILE A 71 -7.80 -3.04 -2.17
N GLN A 72 -6.98 -2.64 -1.20
CA GLN A 72 -7.00 -3.19 0.16
C GLN A 72 -7.14 -2.06 1.17
N GLU A 73 -7.92 -2.28 2.22
CA GLU A 73 -8.04 -1.35 3.35
C GLU A 73 -7.99 -2.14 4.66
N GLY A 74 -7.26 -1.62 5.64
CA GLY A 74 -7.14 -2.23 6.96
C GLY A 74 -7.01 -1.19 8.07
N PRO A 75 -7.24 -1.59 9.34
CA PRO A 75 -6.97 -0.73 10.47
C PRO A 75 -5.46 -0.50 10.63
N ILE A 76 -5.09 0.71 11.06
CA ILE A 76 -3.76 0.97 11.63
C ILE A 76 -3.78 0.39 13.05
N GLU A 77 -3.29 -0.83 13.16
CA GLU A 77 -3.07 -1.48 14.45
C GLU A 77 -2.06 -0.68 15.29
N LYS A 78 -2.18 -0.77 16.62
CA LYS A 78 -1.19 -0.14 17.53
C LYS A 78 0.13 -0.93 17.44
N GLY A 79 0.93 -0.61 16.43
CA GLY A 79 2.35 -0.90 16.34
C GLY A 79 2.75 -2.11 15.47
N LEU A 80 3.63 -1.85 14.51
CA LEU A 80 5.02 -2.27 14.65
C LEU A 80 5.86 -0.99 14.59
N GLY A 81 6.44 -0.59 15.71
CA GLY A 81 7.52 0.39 15.68
C GLY A 81 8.58 -0.15 14.72
N TRP A 82 9.01 0.69 13.78
CA TRP A 82 10.20 0.42 13.01
C TRP A 82 11.36 0.37 14.00
N ILE A 83 11.94 -0.81 14.24
CA ILE A 83 13.24 -0.98 14.89
C ILE A 83 14.25 -1.20 13.78
#